data_AF-A0A5E7V136-F1
#
_entry.id   AF-A0A5E7V136-F1
#
_cell.length_a   1.000
_cell.length_b   1.000
_cell.length_c   1.000
_cell.angle_alpha   90.00
_cell.angle_beta   90.00
_cell.angle_gamma   90.00
#
_symmetry.space_group_name_H-M   'P 1'
#
loop_
_entity.id
_entity.type
_entity.pdbx_description
1 polymer ?
#
loop_
_entity_poly.entity_id
_entity_poly.type
_entity_poly.pdbx_seq_one_letter_code
_entity_poly.pdbx_strand_id
1 'polypeptide(L)'
;MNPMHRREAIRESLLDEQEGADALMVKPAGAYLDIIRDIREASRLPLSAYQVSGEYAMIKFAAQAGAIDEDRVVRESLGAIKRAGADLIFTYFAMDLALAGI
;
A
#
# COMPACT_ATOMS: atom_id res chain seq x y z
N MET A 1 -4.07 4.11 -14.82
CA MET A 1 -4.09 5.58 -14.79
C MET A 1 -2.68 6.16 -14.76
N ASN A 2 -2.51 7.45 -15.07
CA ASN A 2 -1.23 8.17 -14.96
C ASN A 2 -0.89 8.45 -13.48
N PRO A 3 0.33 8.16 -13.00
CA PRO A 3 0.78 8.46 -11.63
C PRO A 3 0.49 9.88 -11.13
N MET A 4 0.52 10.87 -12.01
CA MET A 4 0.36 12.29 -11.64
C MET A 4 -1.12 12.70 -11.46
N HIS A 5 -2.07 11.82 -11.75
CA HIS A 5 -3.50 12.18 -11.83
C HIS A 5 -4.28 11.81 -10.56
N ARG A 6 -4.00 12.50 -9.45
CA ARG A 6 -4.67 12.28 -8.16
C ARG A 6 -6.21 12.37 -8.21
N ARG A 7 -6.78 13.29 -8.98
CA ARG A 7 -8.24 13.41 -9.13
C ARG A 7 -8.86 12.24 -9.89
N GLU A 8 -8.15 11.71 -10.88
CA GLU A 8 -8.59 10.52 -11.63
C GLU A 8 -8.58 9.31 -10.70
N ALA A 9 -7.54 9.15 -9.88
CA ALA A 9 -7.43 8.04 -8.92
C ALA A 9 -8.64 7.90 -8.00
N ILE A 10 -9.10 9.00 -7.41
CA ILE A 10 -10.28 9.00 -6.53
C ILE A 10 -11.54 8.65 -7.34
N ARG A 11 -11.69 9.25 -8.52
CA ARG A 11 -12.84 8.99 -9.39
C ARG A 11 -12.92 7.52 -9.79
N GLU A 12 -11.81 6.89 -10.18
CA GLU A 12 -11.77 5.48 -10.57
C GLU A 12 -12.27 4.58 -9.43
N SER A 13 -11.77 4.76 -8.20
CA SER A 13 -12.23 3.94 -7.07
C SER A 13 -13.70 4.19 -6.69
N LEU A 14 -14.21 5.41 -6.83
CA LEU A 14 -15.63 5.68 -6.58
C LEU A 14 -16.56 5.16 -7.69
N LEU A 15 -16.04 4.96 -8.90
CA LEU A 15 -16.77 4.28 -9.97
C LEU A 15 -16.86 2.78 -9.68
N ASP A 16 -15.76 2.14 -9.25
CA ASP A 16 -15.78 0.73 -8.82
C ASP A 16 -16.78 0.50 -7.67
N GLU A 17 -16.86 1.43 -6.71
CA GLU A 17 -17.88 1.38 -5.64
C GLU A 17 -19.30 1.44 -6.20
N GLN A 18 -19.57 2.31 -7.18
CA GLN A 18 -20.88 2.41 -7.84
C GLN A 18 -21.23 1.15 -8.65
N GLU A 19 -20.21 0.47 -9.18
CA GLU A 19 -20.36 -0.81 -9.89
C GLU A 19 -20.54 -2.00 -8.94
N GLY A 20 -20.44 -1.78 -7.62
CA GLY A 20 -20.75 -2.78 -6.60
C GLY A 20 -19.54 -3.56 -6.09
N ALA A 21 -18.33 -3.00 -6.18
CA ALA A 21 -17.17 -3.61 -5.55
C ALA A 21 -17.33 -3.75 -4.03
N ASP A 22 -16.95 -4.91 -3.47
CA ASP A 22 -16.98 -5.13 -2.01
C ASP A 22 -15.81 -4.46 -1.27
N ALA A 23 -14.73 -4.16 -1.99
CA ALA A 23 -13.54 -3.50 -1.48
C ALA A 23 -12.82 -2.77 -2.62
N LEU A 24 -12.13 -1.69 -2.26
CA LEU A 24 -11.34 -0.87 -3.18
C LEU A 24 -9.85 -1.20 -3.01
N MET A 25 -9.02 -0.78 -3.98
CA MET A 25 -7.57 -0.98 -3.90
C MET A 25 -6.78 0.20 -4.49
N VAL A 26 -5.70 0.57 -3.80
CA VAL A 26 -4.63 1.42 -4.39
C VAL A 26 -3.38 0.58 -4.67
N LYS A 27 -2.84 0.73 -5.88
CA LYS A 27 -1.62 0.06 -6.34
C LYS A 27 -0.85 0.97 -7.31
N PRO A 28 0.46 1.24 -7.09
CA PRO A 28 1.29 0.89 -5.91
C PRO A 28 0.87 1.58 -4.62
N ALA A 29 1.43 1.19 -3.46
CA ALA A 29 1.04 1.75 -2.17
C ALA A 29 2.04 2.79 -1.63
N GLY A 30 3.32 2.45 -1.50
CA GLY A 30 4.29 3.25 -0.74
C GLY A 30 4.50 4.67 -1.26
N ALA A 31 4.40 4.88 -2.57
CA ALA A 31 4.51 6.20 -3.20
C ALA A 31 3.15 6.89 -3.42
N TYR A 32 2.05 6.30 -2.96
CA TYR A 32 0.66 6.75 -3.18
C TYR A 32 -0.13 6.79 -1.87
N LEU A 33 0.55 7.02 -0.74
CA LEU A 33 -0.08 7.11 0.57
C LEU A 33 -1.10 8.27 0.66
N ASP A 34 -0.88 9.34 -0.11
CA ASP A 34 -1.84 10.44 -0.26
C ASP A 34 -3.12 10.01 -0.98
N ILE A 35 -3.01 9.14 -1.99
CA ILE A 35 -4.17 8.57 -2.69
C ILE A 35 -4.96 7.63 -1.78
N ILE A 36 -4.27 6.76 -1.02
CA ILE A 36 -4.90 5.90 -0.02
C ILE A 36 -5.69 6.75 0.99
N ARG A 37 -5.08 7.84 1.46
CA ARG A 37 -5.72 8.73 2.41
C ARG A 37 -6.97 9.40 1.83
N ASP A 38 -6.90 9.90 0.60
CA ASP A 38 -8.04 10.56 -0.03
C ASP A 38 -9.21 9.61 -0.28
N ILE A 39 -8.95 8.40 -0.77
CA ILE A 39 -10.00 7.41 -0.99
C ILE A 39 -10.61 6.97 0.34
N ARG A 40 -9.81 6.83 1.40
CA ARG A 40 -10.31 6.52 2.75
C ARG A 40 -11.32 7.56 3.25
N GLU A 41 -11.13 8.84 2.90
CA GLU A 41 -12.06 9.91 3.27
C GLU A 41 -13.28 10.02 2.35
N ALA A 42 -13.17 9.52 1.11
CA ALA A 42 -14.22 9.59 0.12
C ALA A 42 -15.18 8.39 0.14
N SER A 43 -14.71 7.22 0.58
CA SER A 43 -15.48 5.96 0.60
C SER A 43 -15.55 5.35 1.98
N ARG A 44 -16.61 4.57 2.25
CA ARG A 44 -16.75 3.75 3.47
C ARG A 44 -16.44 2.28 3.25
N LEU A 45 -16.20 1.85 2.01
CA LEU A 45 -15.81 0.47 1.72
C LEU A 45 -14.45 0.13 2.37
N PRO A 46 -14.17 -1.16 2.59
CA PRO A 46 -12.83 -1.64 2.87
C PRO A 46 -11.84 -1.17 1.79
N LEU A 47 -10.71 -0.63 2.22
CA LEU A 47 -9.66 -0.14 1.33
C LEU A 47 -8.41 -1.00 1.47
N SER A 48 -8.03 -1.68 0.42
CA SER A 48 -6.77 -2.42 0.34
C SER A 48 -5.67 -1.59 -0.31
N ALA A 49 -4.42 -1.90 0.03
CA ALA A 49 -3.24 -1.29 -0.58
C ALA A 49 -2.20 -2.34 -0.92
N TYR A 50 -1.55 -2.22 -2.07
CA TYR A 50 -0.55 -3.18 -2.53
C TYR A 50 0.86 -2.59 -2.45
N GLN A 51 1.68 -3.07 -1.51
CA GLN A 51 3.14 -2.84 -1.49
C GLN A 51 3.79 -3.69 -2.59
N VAL A 52 4.00 -3.08 -3.77
CA VAL A 52 4.32 -3.84 -4.99
C VAL A 52 5.73 -4.44 -4.97
N SER A 53 6.03 -5.29 -5.94
CA SER A 53 7.32 -5.98 -6.05
C SER A 53 8.52 -5.03 -6.11
N GLY A 54 8.37 -3.87 -6.76
CA GLY A 54 9.40 -2.83 -6.76
C GLY A 54 9.70 -2.29 -5.36
N GLU A 55 8.66 -2.06 -4.54
CA GLU A 55 8.81 -1.60 -3.15
C GLU A 55 9.52 -2.65 -2.29
N TYR A 56 9.13 -3.93 -2.43
CA TYR A 56 9.80 -5.05 -1.81
C TYR A 56 11.29 -5.14 -2.21
N ALA A 57 11.57 -5.07 -3.52
CA ALA A 57 12.93 -5.20 -4.05
C ALA A 57 13.83 -4.05 -3.59
N MET A 58 13.32 -2.82 -3.52
CA MET A 58 14.06 -1.67 -3.00
C MET A 58 14.52 -1.90 -1.56
N ILE A 59 13.65 -2.41 -0.69
CA ILE A 59 13.99 -2.73 0.70
C ILE A 59 15.01 -3.86 0.75
N LYS A 60 14.76 -4.98 0.04
CA LYS A 60 15.67 -6.13 0.04
C LYS A 60 17.08 -5.76 -0.45
N PHE A 61 17.20 -5.01 -1.55
CA PHE A 61 18.52 -4.64 -2.08
C PHE A 61 19.26 -3.66 -1.17
N ALA A 62 18.56 -2.69 -0.56
CA ALA A 62 19.19 -1.77 0.38
C ALA A 62 19.64 -2.48 1.66
N ALA A 63 18.85 -3.43 2.17
CA ALA A 63 19.22 -4.27 3.31
C ALA A 63 20.43 -5.18 3.00
N GLN A 64 20.43 -5.82 1.83
CA GLN A 64 21.56 -6.63 1.37
C GLN A 64 22.86 -5.82 1.23
N ALA A 65 22.75 -4.55 0.86
CA ALA A 65 23.89 -3.62 0.82
C ALA A 65 24.32 -3.10 2.19
N GLY A 66 23.63 -3.47 3.28
CA GLY A 66 23.87 -2.97 4.64
C GLY A 66 23.50 -1.50 4.83
N ALA A 67 22.74 -0.91 3.90
CA ALA A 67 22.37 0.51 3.95
C ALA A 67 21.20 0.79 4.91
N ILE A 68 20.37 -0.23 5.17
CA ILE A 68 19.21 -0.14 6.06
C ILE A 68 19.05 -1.42 6.89
N ASP A 69 18.32 -1.30 7.99
CA ASP A 69 17.78 -2.43 8.76
C ASP A 69 16.49 -2.90 8.10
N GLU A 70 16.47 -4.16 7.63
CA GLU A 70 15.34 -4.69 6.85
C GLU A 70 14.04 -4.69 7.65
N ASP A 71 14.06 -5.29 8.84
CA ASP A 71 12.86 -5.45 9.65
C ASP A 71 12.22 -4.10 10.00
N ARG A 72 13.05 -3.19 10.50
CA ARG A 72 12.59 -1.87 10.91
C ARG A 72 11.94 -1.13 9.75
N VAL A 73 12.55 -1.17 8.56
CA VAL A 73 12.02 -0.49 7.38
C VAL A 73 10.76 -1.17 6.84
N VAL A 74 10.68 -2.51 6.87
CA VAL A 74 9.45 -3.22 6.49
C VAL A 74 8.29 -2.84 7.40
N ARG A 75 8.47 -2.93 8.72
CA ARG A 75 7.43 -2.61 9.70
C ARG A 75 6.99 -1.15 9.61
N GLU A 76 7.94 -0.23 9.46
CA GLU A 76 7.62 1.19 9.29
C GLU A 76 6.87 1.46 7.99
N SER A 77 7.27 0.83 6.88
CA SER A 77 6.60 0.97 5.57
C SER A 77 5.16 0.44 5.62
N LEU A 78 4.95 -0.75 6.18
CA LEU A 78 3.60 -1.32 6.35
C LEU A 78 2.77 -0.49 7.33
N GLY A 79 3.38 0.01 8.40
CA GLY A 79 2.76 0.93 9.35
C GLY A 79 2.33 2.25 8.71
N ALA A 80 3.14 2.80 7.79
CA ALA A 80 2.80 3.99 7.02
C ALA A 80 1.59 3.75 6.10
N ILE A 81 1.51 2.58 5.46
CA ILE A 81 0.36 2.18 4.63
C ILE A 81 -0.90 2.04 5.52
N LYS A 82 -0.81 1.39 6.69
CA LYS A 82 -1.92 1.33 7.65
C LYS A 82 -2.35 2.72 8.11
N ARG A 83 -1.39 3.59 8.46
CA ARG A 83 -1.64 4.97 8.90
C ARG A 83 -2.34 5.81 7.83
N ALA A 84 -2.04 5.57 6.56
CA ALA A 84 -2.69 6.26 5.45
C ALA A 84 -4.19 5.92 5.34
N GLY A 85 -4.62 4.78 5.88
CA GLY A 85 -6.04 4.39 5.93
C GLY A 85 -6.36 3.04 5.29
N ALA A 86 -5.34 2.24 4.91
CA ALA A 86 -5.57 0.91 4.37
C ALA A 86 -6.07 -0.06 5.46
N ASP A 87 -7.14 -0.79 5.17
CA ASP A 87 -7.67 -1.89 5.97
C ASP A 87 -6.85 -3.16 5.77
N LEU A 88 -6.50 -3.46 4.51
CA LEU A 88 -5.72 -4.63 4.10
C LEU A 88 -4.44 -4.22 3.37
N ILE A 89 -3.35 -4.94 3.59
CA ILE A 89 -2.09 -4.72 2.87
C ILE A 89 -1.66 -6.00 2.18
N PHE A 90 -1.50 -5.92 0.86
CA PHE A 90 -0.87 -6.96 0.06
C PHE A 90 0.64 -6.71 0.05
N THR A 91 1.40 -7.61 0.68
CA THR A 91 2.86 -7.51 0.78
C THR A 91 3.52 -8.88 0.65
N TYR A 92 4.67 -8.91 -0.01
CA TYR A 92 5.50 -10.11 -0.12
C TYR A 92 6.18 -10.47 1.21
N PHE A 93 6.34 -9.52 2.13
CA PHE A 93 6.92 -9.75 3.46
C PHE A 93 5.96 -10.45 4.44
N ALA A 94 4.70 -10.70 4.04
CA ALA A 94 3.67 -11.20 4.96
C ALA A 94 4.04 -12.53 5.61
N MET A 95 4.55 -13.49 4.81
CA MET A 95 4.94 -14.80 5.32
C MET A 95 6.14 -14.71 6.27
N ASP A 96 7.16 -13.93 5.89
CA ASP A 96 8.37 -13.75 6.71
C ASP A 96 8.03 -13.11 8.06
N LEU A 97 7.18 -12.06 8.06
CA LEU A 97 6.70 -11.40 9.28
C LEU A 97 5.89 -12.35 10.18
N ALA A 98 5.07 -13.22 9.59
CA ALA A 98 4.23 -14.15 10.33
C ALA A 98 5.03 -15.31 10.96
N LEU A 99 6.06 -15.81 10.26
CA LEU A 99 6.83 -16.97 10.68
C LEU A 99 8.00 -16.64 11.58
N ALA A 100 8.84 -15.70 11.13
CA ALA A 100 10.09 -15.39 11.80
C ALA A 100 9.93 -14.19 12.72
N GLY A 101 9.00 -13.29 12.39
CA GLY A 101 9.24 -11.88 12.65
C GLY A 101 10.56 -11.55 11.95
N ILE A 102 10.49 -10.95 10.77
CA ILE A 102 11.68 -10.26 10.26
C ILE A 102 12.26 -9.43 11.41
#